data_AF-A0A0C1S3I6-F1
#
_entry.id   AF-A0A0C1S3I6-F1
#
_cell.length_a   1.000
_cell.length_b   1.000
_cell.length_c   1.000
_cell.angle_alpha   90.00
_cell.angle_beta   90.00
_cell.angle_gamma   90.00
#
_symmetry.space_group_name_H-M   'P 1'
#
loop_
_entity.id
_entity.type
_entity.pdbx_description
1 polymer ?
#
loop_
_entity_poly.entity_id
_entity_poly.type
_entity_poly.pdbx_seq_one_letter_code
_entity_poly.pdbx_strand_id
1 'polypeptide(L)'
;AKRVGELIHQRFGIQLSKASVCRLLGQWGLTPQRPVGHAYQQKPEAVQKWLQEAYPRIKRLAHKKKALIFFGDEAGLRPDHHAGTPWAQKGKTPVVSSTGARFGLNIISAVSAQGEFRFMTVKGRVTAAQFMDFIKRLLHGSARTIFLIVDGHPVHKAKSVTRFMETVKDRFQIFFLPPYSPELNPDERVWNDLKNNAVGRQSVKSPQQLRAAVISHLRFIQKTPDRVRSYYNNEETKYAA
;
A
#
# COMPACT_ATOMS: atom_id res chain seq x y z
N ALA A 1 -27.11 -10.05 -2.18
CA ALA A 1 -28.51 -10.32 -1.79
C ALA A 1 -29.40 -9.08 -1.90
N LYS A 2 -29.23 -8.02 -1.07
CA LYS A 2 -30.13 -6.84 -1.10
C LYS A 2 -30.19 -6.13 -2.47
N ARG A 3 -29.02 -5.75 -3.02
CA ARG A 3 -28.89 -5.16 -4.37
C ARG A 3 -29.44 -6.05 -5.50
N VAL A 4 -29.34 -7.37 -5.35
CA VAL A 4 -29.85 -8.32 -6.34
C VAL A 4 -31.38 -8.41 -6.27
N GLY A 5 -31.96 -8.37 -5.06
CA GLY A 5 -33.41 -8.30 -4.89
C GLY A 5 -34.00 -7.00 -5.46
N GLU A 6 -33.33 -5.87 -5.27
CA GLU A 6 -33.71 -4.58 -5.88
C GLU A 6 -33.68 -4.65 -7.41
N LEU A 7 -32.65 -5.26 -8.01
CA LEU A 7 -32.54 -5.44 -9.45
C LEU A 7 -33.63 -6.36 -10.02
N ILE A 8 -33.97 -7.45 -9.31
CA ILE A 8 -35.04 -8.37 -9.71
C ILE A 8 -36.39 -7.66 -9.70
N HIS A 9 -36.65 -6.83 -8.67
CA HIS A 9 -37.87 -6.03 -8.61
C HIS A 9 -37.94 -4.99 -9.74
N GLN A 10 -36.82 -4.31 -10.06
CA GLN A 10 -36.79 -3.34 -11.16
C GLN A 10 -37.01 -3.96 -12.54
N ARG A 11 -36.44 -5.15 -12.80
CA ARG A 11 -36.53 -5.80 -14.13
C ARG A 11 -37.78 -6.66 -14.31
N PHE A 12 -38.23 -7.31 -13.25
CA PHE A 12 -39.28 -8.33 -13.33
C PHE A 12 -40.50 -8.00 -12.47
N GLY A 13 -40.49 -6.90 -11.69
CA GLY A 13 -41.59 -6.52 -10.79
C GLY A 13 -41.69 -7.38 -9.53
N ILE A 14 -40.95 -8.48 -9.43
CA ILE A 14 -41.08 -9.46 -8.33
C ILE A 14 -40.28 -8.99 -7.10
N GLN A 15 -40.96 -8.82 -5.97
CA GLN A 15 -40.29 -8.66 -4.69
C GLN A 15 -39.93 -10.02 -4.09
N LEU A 16 -38.63 -10.24 -3.88
CA LEU A 16 -38.13 -11.44 -3.21
C LEU A 16 -37.52 -11.09 -1.85
N SER A 17 -37.79 -11.95 -0.86
CA SER A 17 -37.13 -11.86 0.43
C SER A 17 -35.62 -12.13 0.28
N LYS A 18 -34.82 -11.59 1.20
CA LYS A 18 -33.36 -11.81 1.23
C LYS A 18 -33.01 -13.31 1.20
N ALA A 19 -33.77 -14.14 1.91
CA ALA A 19 -33.56 -15.58 1.96
C ALA A 19 -33.83 -16.24 0.60
N SER A 20 -34.93 -15.85 -0.07
CA SER A 20 -35.27 -16.35 -1.41
C SER A 20 -34.20 -15.97 -2.44
N VAL A 21 -33.67 -14.74 -2.39
CA VAL A 21 -32.59 -14.30 -3.27
C VAL A 21 -31.31 -15.11 -3.02
N CYS A 22 -30.92 -15.35 -1.76
CA CYS A 22 -29.75 -16.17 -1.46
C CYS A 22 -29.92 -17.62 -1.93
N ARG A 23 -31.10 -18.21 -1.76
CA ARG A 23 -31.40 -19.57 -2.23
C ARG A 23 -31.32 -19.66 -3.76
N LEU A 24 -31.89 -18.69 -4.47
CA LEU A 24 -31.85 -18.62 -5.93
C LEU A 24 -30.41 -18.50 -6.45
N LEU A 25 -29.61 -17.60 -5.85
CA LEU A 25 -28.19 -17.45 -6.21
C LEU A 25 -27.41 -18.73 -5.94
N GLY A 26 -27.69 -19.41 -4.83
CA GLY A 26 -27.07 -20.71 -4.51
C GLY A 26 -27.46 -21.83 -5.48
N GLN A 27 -28.72 -21.88 -5.93
CA GLN A 27 -29.16 -22.82 -6.98
C GLN A 27 -28.44 -22.61 -8.32
N TRP A 28 -28.01 -21.37 -8.59
CA TRP A 28 -27.19 -21.04 -9.76
C TRP A 28 -25.68 -21.20 -9.52
N GLY A 29 -25.27 -21.77 -8.39
CA GLY A 29 -23.86 -21.98 -8.04
C GLY A 29 -23.11 -20.70 -7.65
N LEU A 30 -23.81 -19.59 -7.44
CA LEU A 30 -23.21 -18.29 -7.12
C LEU A 30 -23.02 -18.17 -5.60
N THR A 31 -21.78 -17.94 -5.19
CA THR A 31 -21.43 -17.71 -3.78
C THR A 31 -21.10 -16.23 -3.53
N PRO A 32 -21.28 -15.72 -2.30
CA PRO A 32 -20.87 -14.36 -1.96
C PRO A 32 -19.34 -14.25 -2.03
N GLN A 33 -18.83 -13.71 -3.13
CA GLN A 33 -17.41 -13.44 -3.30
C GLN A 33 -17.10 -12.03 -2.82
N ARG A 34 -15.97 -11.86 -2.12
CA ARG A 34 -15.46 -10.53 -1.79
C ARG A 34 -14.91 -9.94 -3.08
N PRO A 35 -15.48 -8.85 -3.63
CA PRO A 35 -14.96 -8.25 -4.84
C PRO A 35 -13.52 -7.79 -4.59
N VAL A 36 -12.60 -8.23 -5.44
CA VAL A 36 -11.26 -7.65 -5.52
C VAL A 36 -11.45 -6.26 -6.10
N GLY A 37 -11.05 -5.24 -5.36
CA GLY A 37 -11.23 -3.84 -5.77
C GLY A 37 -10.26 -3.51 -6.89
N HIS A 38 -10.62 -3.77 -8.14
CA HIS A 38 -9.97 -3.11 -9.27
C HIS A 38 -10.46 -1.67 -9.34
N ALA A 39 -9.54 -0.71 -9.28
CA ALA A 39 -9.90 0.69 -9.47
C ALA A 39 -10.41 0.85 -10.91
N TYR A 40 -11.70 1.16 -11.08
CA TYR A 40 -12.31 1.45 -12.39
C TYR A 40 -11.54 2.52 -13.20
N GLN A 41 -10.74 3.33 -12.52
CA GLN A 41 -9.91 4.40 -13.08
C GLN A 41 -8.56 3.92 -13.63
N GLN A 42 -8.20 2.65 -13.42
CA GLN A 42 -6.98 2.08 -13.96
C GLN A 42 -7.09 1.93 -15.48
N LYS A 43 -6.08 2.42 -16.20
CA LYS A 43 -5.99 2.26 -17.66
C LYS A 43 -5.03 1.09 -17.97
N PRO A 44 -5.52 -0.09 -18.39
CA PRO A 44 -4.68 -1.27 -18.60
C PRO A 44 -3.54 -1.01 -19.60
N GLU A 45 -3.79 -0.20 -20.63
CA GLU A 45 -2.79 0.20 -21.62
C GLU A 45 -1.61 0.95 -20.99
N ALA A 46 -1.89 1.84 -20.03
CA ALA A 46 -0.84 2.61 -19.34
C ALA A 46 0.02 1.70 -18.46
N VAL A 47 -0.60 0.68 -17.84
CA VAL A 47 0.10 -0.34 -17.06
C VAL A 47 0.99 -1.19 -17.95
N GLN A 48 0.47 -1.68 -19.08
CA GLN A 48 1.26 -2.47 -20.02
C GLN A 48 2.44 -1.68 -20.58
N LYS A 49 2.21 -0.43 -21.01
CA LYS A 49 3.27 0.45 -21.49
C LYS A 49 4.34 0.68 -20.42
N TRP A 50 3.93 0.85 -19.17
CA TRP A 50 4.86 1.00 -18.06
C TRP A 50 5.75 -0.23 -17.88
N LEU A 51 5.15 -1.42 -17.88
CA LEU A 51 5.84 -2.69 -17.70
C LEU A 51 6.77 -3.04 -18.86
N GLN A 52 6.35 -2.75 -20.11
CA GLN A 52 7.08 -3.15 -21.31
C GLN A 52 8.15 -2.14 -21.73
N GLU A 53 7.92 -0.84 -21.52
CA GLU A 53 8.81 0.22 -22.03
C GLU A 53 9.51 0.97 -20.90
N ALA A 54 8.71 1.55 -20.00
CA ALA A 54 9.21 2.55 -19.05
C ALA A 54 10.09 1.93 -17.97
N TYR A 55 9.63 0.87 -17.29
CA TYR A 55 10.42 0.21 -16.25
C TYR A 55 11.71 -0.43 -16.80
N PRO A 56 11.70 -1.19 -17.92
CA PRO A 56 12.94 -1.69 -18.51
C PRO A 56 13.94 -0.58 -18.90
N ARG A 57 13.45 0.58 -19.34
CA ARG A 57 14.30 1.76 -19.57
C ARG A 57 14.93 2.27 -18.27
N ILE A 58 14.15 2.36 -17.18
CA ILE A 58 14.64 2.76 -15.86
C ILE A 58 15.68 1.76 -15.34
N LYS A 59 15.42 0.45 -15.46
CA LYS A 59 16.35 -0.63 -15.05
C LYS A 59 17.68 -0.54 -15.82
N ARG A 60 17.65 -0.33 -17.14
CA ARG A 60 18.87 -0.10 -17.96
C ARG A 60 19.64 1.14 -17.52
N LEU A 61 18.94 2.25 -17.27
CA LEU A 61 19.57 3.49 -16.80
C LEU A 61 20.20 3.31 -15.42
N ALA A 62 19.50 2.62 -14.51
CA ALA A 62 19.98 2.33 -13.17
C ALA A 62 21.24 1.47 -13.22
N HIS A 63 21.25 0.43 -14.07
CA HIS A 63 22.43 -0.40 -14.29
C HIS A 63 23.63 0.44 -14.78
N LYS A 64 23.42 1.29 -15.79
CA LYS A 64 24.48 2.18 -16.33
C LYS A 64 25.05 3.12 -15.27
N LYS A 65 24.20 3.68 -14.41
CA LYS A 65 24.60 4.59 -13.32
C LYS A 65 25.01 3.88 -12.02
N LYS A 66 25.00 2.54 -12.00
CA LYS A 66 25.11 1.72 -10.77
C LYS A 66 24.15 2.20 -9.67
N ALA A 67 22.98 2.69 -10.04
CA ALA A 67 21.99 3.25 -9.12
C ALA A 67 21.24 2.14 -8.36
N LEU A 68 20.73 2.50 -7.18
CA LEU A 68 19.78 1.68 -6.41
C LEU A 68 18.36 2.08 -6.80
N ILE A 69 17.52 1.09 -7.11
CA ILE A 69 16.10 1.33 -7.36
C ILE A 69 15.33 1.07 -6.07
N PHE A 70 14.62 2.08 -5.61
CA PHE A 70 13.67 2.00 -4.54
C PHE A 70 12.26 2.22 -5.07
N PHE A 71 11.30 1.49 -4.53
CA PHE A 71 9.88 1.78 -4.64
C PHE A 71 9.43 2.37 -3.31
N GLY A 72 8.74 3.50 -3.32
CA GLY A 72 8.27 4.16 -2.12
C GLY A 72 6.80 4.50 -2.17
N ASP A 73 6.21 4.55 -0.99
CA ASP A 73 4.80 4.86 -0.79
C ASP A 73 4.56 5.50 0.59
N GLU A 74 3.35 6.03 0.78
CA GLU A 74 2.88 6.60 2.03
C GLU A 74 1.63 5.89 2.57
N ALA A 75 1.74 5.33 3.77
CA ALA A 75 0.60 4.76 4.47
C ALA A 75 0.23 5.56 5.73
N GLY A 76 -1.07 5.77 5.89
CA GLY A 76 -1.66 6.18 7.16
C GLY A 76 -2.17 4.98 7.94
N LEU A 77 -1.60 4.73 9.12
CA LEU A 77 -2.12 3.76 10.07
C LEU A 77 -3.03 4.44 11.09
N ARG A 78 -4.15 3.79 11.39
CA ARG A 78 -5.08 4.22 12.42
C ARG A 78 -5.45 3.03 13.32
N PRO A 79 -5.90 3.27 14.56
CA PRO A 79 -6.17 2.21 15.54
C PRO A 79 -7.44 1.43 15.20
N ASP A 80 -8.37 2.05 14.47
CA ASP A 80 -9.61 1.46 13.97
C ASP A 80 -9.41 0.53 12.76
N HIS A 81 -8.17 0.36 12.29
CA HIS A 81 -7.81 -0.65 11.29
C HIS A 81 -7.81 -2.05 11.94
N HIS A 82 -9.00 -2.55 12.28
CA HIS A 82 -9.18 -3.91 12.77
C HIS A 82 -8.87 -4.91 11.65
N ALA A 83 -7.76 -5.62 11.79
CA ALA A 83 -7.48 -6.80 10.97
C ALA A 83 -7.97 -8.04 11.72
N GLY A 84 -9.18 -8.50 11.41
CA GLY A 84 -9.64 -9.82 11.83
C GLY A 84 -11.14 -9.94 12.03
N THR A 85 -11.65 -11.14 11.75
CA THR A 85 -12.97 -11.60 12.19
C THR A 85 -12.74 -12.47 13.42
N PRO A 86 -13.04 -12.02 14.65
CA PRO A 86 -12.91 -12.87 15.82
C PRO A 86 -13.93 -14.01 15.77
N TRP A 87 -13.51 -15.21 16.18
CA TRP A 87 -14.44 -16.31 16.40
C TRP A 87 -15.26 -16.02 17.66
N ALA A 88 -16.58 -16.10 17.56
CA ALA A 88 -17.50 -15.89 18.66
C ALA A 88 -18.63 -16.92 18.65
N GLN A 89 -19.22 -17.16 19.82
CA GLN A 89 -20.38 -18.06 19.94
C GLN A 89 -21.52 -17.58 19.03
N LYS A 90 -22.12 -18.52 18.29
CA LYS A 90 -23.28 -18.26 17.41
C LYS A 90 -24.39 -17.58 18.23
N GLY A 91 -24.74 -16.34 17.87
CA GLY A 91 -25.74 -15.53 18.56
C GLY A 91 -25.21 -14.53 19.59
N LYS A 92 -23.89 -14.51 19.88
CA LYS A 92 -23.24 -13.49 20.70
C LYS A 92 -22.25 -12.70 19.88
N THR A 93 -22.67 -11.53 19.39
CA THR A 93 -21.78 -10.60 18.68
C THR A 93 -20.76 -10.05 19.68
N PRO A 94 -19.45 -10.27 19.49
CA PRO A 94 -18.45 -9.70 20.38
C PRO A 94 -18.45 -8.18 20.22
N VAL A 95 -18.66 -7.47 21.34
CA VAL A 95 -18.58 -6.01 21.37
C VAL A 95 -17.10 -5.65 21.51
N VAL A 96 -16.51 -5.15 20.42
CA VAL A 96 -15.14 -4.62 20.43
C VAL A 96 -15.22 -3.12 20.73
N SER A 97 -14.75 -2.73 21.91
CA SER A 97 -14.66 -1.32 22.30
C SER A 97 -13.46 -0.68 21.59
N SER A 98 -13.71 0.08 20.52
CA SER A 98 -12.66 0.92 19.90
C SER A 98 -12.50 2.20 20.73
N THR A 99 -11.28 2.52 21.16
CA THR A 99 -10.98 3.83 21.75
C THR A 99 -11.22 4.91 20.69
N GLY A 100 -12.23 5.78 20.90
CA GLY A 100 -12.62 6.86 19.97
C GLY A 100 -11.57 7.95 19.73
N ALA A 101 -10.32 7.74 20.17
CA ALA A 101 -9.22 8.66 19.95
C ALA A 101 -8.70 8.51 18.52
N ARG A 102 -8.93 9.54 17.69
CA ARG A 102 -8.49 9.61 16.29
C ARG A 102 -6.99 9.92 16.17
N PHE A 103 -6.13 9.07 16.73
CA PHE A 103 -4.68 9.22 16.57
C PHE A 103 -4.19 8.37 15.39
N GLY A 104 -3.70 9.01 14.33
CA GLY A 104 -3.10 8.35 13.17
C GLY A 104 -1.59 8.51 13.14
N LEU A 105 -0.89 7.50 12.67
CA LEU A 105 0.54 7.56 12.37
C LEU A 105 0.74 7.44 10.86
N ASN A 106 1.32 8.46 10.25
CA ASN A 106 1.69 8.41 8.84
C ASN A 106 3.14 7.96 8.70
N ILE A 107 3.41 7.21 7.64
CA ILE A 107 4.68 6.56 7.41
C ILE A 107 5.01 6.73 5.93
N ILE A 108 6.25 7.09 5.66
CA ILE A 108 6.84 7.07 4.32
C ILE A 108 7.84 5.92 4.32
N SER A 109 7.79 5.04 3.33
CA SER A 109 8.78 3.97 3.16
C SER A 109 9.36 3.91 1.76
N ALA A 110 10.46 3.17 1.66
CA ALA A 110 11.13 2.84 0.43
C ALA A 110 11.75 1.44 0.55
N VAL A 111 11.39 0.54 -0.36
CA VAL A 111 11.91 -0.83 -0.49
C VAL A 111 12.74 -0.99 -1.76
N SER A 112 13.79 -1.80 -1.70
CA SER A 112 14.63 -2.16 -2.85
C SER A 112 14.64 -3.68 -3.04
N ALA A 113 14.69 -4.13 -4.29
CA ALA A 113 14.81 -5.54 -4.65
C ALA A 113 16.10 -6.18 -4.08
N GLN A 114 17.10 -5.37 -3.71
CA GLN A 114 18.34 -5.85 -3.09
C GLN A 114 18.16 -6.25 -1.61
N GLY A 115 16.99 -5.96 -1.03
CA GLY A 115 16.65 -6.24 0.37
C GLY A 115 16.80 -5.04 1.30
N GLU A 116 16.99 -3.83 0.76
CA GLU A 116 17.09 -2.61 1.56
C GLU A 116 15.70 -2.04 1.86
N PHE A 117 15.51 -1.58 3.10
CA PHE A 117 14.28 -0.93 3.53
C PHE A 117 14.58 0.33 4.34
N ARG A 118 13.99 1.45 3.94
CA ARG A 118 14.10 2.75 4.61
C ARG A 118 12.69 3.23 4.93
N PHE A 119 12.51 3.83 6.11
CA PHE A 119 11.23 4.39 6.51
C PHE A 119 11.39 5.64 7.36
N MET A 120 10.35 6.46 7.39
CA MET A 120 10.24 7.61 8.27
C MET A 120 8.80 7.75 8.77
N THR A 121 8.63 7.86 10.09
CA THR A 121 7.33 8.16 10.68
C THR A 121 7.09 9.67 10.71
N VAL A 122 5.91 10.10 10.30
CA VAL A 122 5.45 11.49 10.32
C VAL A 122 4.28 11.63 11.30
N LYS A 123 4.35 12.64 12.17
CA LYS A 123 3.20 13.05 13.00
C LYS A 123 2.32 13.97 12.16
N GLY A 124 1.03 13.64 12.04
CA GLY A 124 0.12 14.39 11.17
C GLY A 124 0.34 14.09 9.69
N ARG A 125 -0.11 14.97 8.79
CA ARG A 125 -0.12 14.73 7.33
C ARG A 125 1.29 14.72 6.74
N VAL A 126 1.53 13.85 5.77
CA VAL A 126 2.74 13.93 4.93
C VAL A 126 2.63 15.14 4.01
N THR A 127 3.54 16.10 4.18
CA THR A 127 3.67 17.25 3.28
C THR A 127 4.92 17.13 2.42
N ALA A 128 5.03 17.98 1.40
CA ALA A 128 6.22 18.11 0.57
C ALA A 128 7.51 18.30 1.39
N ALA A 129 7.46 19.01 2.51
CA ALA A 129 8.63 19.19 3.39
C ALA A 129 9.08 17.86 4.01
N GLN A 130 8.14 17.07 4.54
CA GLN A 130 8.48 15.75 5.10
C GLN A 130 8.95 14.78 4.02
N PHE A 131 8.38 14.84 2.82
CA PHE A 131 8.86 14.03 1.71
C PHE A 131 10.30 14.42 1.29
N MET A 132 10.62 15.70 1.20
CA MET A 132 12.01 16.15 0.94
C MET A 132 12.97 15.70 2.05
N ASP A 133 12.57 15.76 3.32
CA ASP A 133 13.41 15.29 4.42
C ASP A 133 13.62 13.77 4.38
N PHE A 134 12.63 13.01 3.91
CA PHE A 134 12.80 11.59 3.64
C PHE A 134 13.85 11.35 2.55
N ILE A 135 13.79 12.07 1.42
CA ILE A 135 14.76 11.97 0.33
C ILE A 135 16.18 12.31 0.83
N LYS A 136 16.34 13.38 1.62
CA LYS A 136 17.64 13.74 2.22
C LYS A 136 18.22 12.60 3.06
N ARG A 137 17.38 11.94 3.88
CA ARG A 137 17.80 10.78 4.69
C ARG A 137 18.19 9.59 3.82
N LEU A 138 17.46 9.35 2.73
CA LEU A 138 17.76 8.31 1.77
C LEU A 138 19.15 8.52 1.15
N LEU A 139 19.44 9.76 0.72
CA LEU A 139 20.71 10.14 0.11
C LEU A 139 21.89 10.16 1.08
N HIS A 140 21.65 10.55 2.33
CA HIS A 140 22.68 10.51 3.36
C HIS A 140 23.11 9.06 3.68
N GLY A 141 22.18 8.10 3.58
CA GLY A 141 22.43 6.69 3.85
C GLY A 141 23.07 5.90 2.71
N SER A 142 23.33 6.50 1.55
CA SER A 142 23.88 5.79 0.38
C SER A 142 24.85 6.64 -0.43
N ALA A 143 26.01 6.07 -0.75
CA ALA A 143 26.96 6.66 -1.67
C ALA A 143 26.52 6.54 -3.15
N ARG A 144 25.60 5.61 -3.46
CA ARG A 144 25.14 5.34 -4.82
C ARG A 144 24.06 6.33 -5.24
N THR A 145 23.91 6.55 -6.54
CA THR A 145 22.74 7.23 -7.08
C THR A 145 21.48 6.44 -6.74
N ILE A 146 20.39 7.13 -6.40
CA ILE A 146 19.13 6.50 -6.01
C ILE A 146 18.04 6.88 -7.00
N PHE A 147 17.35 5.87 -7.52
CA PHE A 147 16.14 6.02 -8.30
C PHE A 147 14.96 5.64 -7.42
N LEU A 148 14.05 6.58 -7.18
CA LEU A 148 12.85 6.34 -6.39
C LEU A 148 11.63 6.29 -7.31
N ILE A 149 10.90 5.19 -7.30
CA ILE A 149 9.64 5.00 -8.01
C ILE A 149 8.52 5.20 -6.99
N VAL A 150 7.64 6.18 -7.23
CA VAL A 150 6.51 6.49 -6.34
C VAL A 150 5.19 6.50 -7.11
N ASP A 151 4.08 6.54 -6.37
CA ASP A 151 2.76 6.70 -6.95
C ASP A 151 2.53 8.13 -7.51
N GLY A 152 1.32 8.38 -8.02
CA GLY A 152 0.97 9.65 -8.62
C GLY A 152 0.66 10.78 -7.62
N HIS A 153 0.88 10.61 -6.31
CA HIS A 153 0.37 11.50 -5.28
C HIS A 153 0.85 12.96 -5.46
N PRO A 154 -0.02 13.98 -5.23
CA PRO A 154 0.31 15.38 -5.50
C PRO A 154 1.53 15.90 -4.73
N VAL A 155 1.84 15.33 -3.57
CA VAL A 155 3.02 15.70 -2.77
C VAL A 155 4.31 15.47 -3.56
N HIS A 156 4.40 14.38 -4.31
CA HIS A 156 5.58 14.03 -5.12
C HIS A 156 5.79 14.99 -6.29
N LYS A 157 4.72 15.66 -6.73
CA LYS A 157 4.70 16.58 -7.88
C LYS A 157 4.68 18.05 -7.45
N ALA A 158 4.81 18.34 -6.16
CA ALA A 158 4.82 19.70 -5.67
C ALA A 158 6.03 20.46 -6.25
N LYS A 159 5.83 21.73 -6.64
CA LYS A 159 6.89 22.57 -7.22
C LYS A 159 8.15 22.64 -6.36
N SER A 160 8.00 22.64 -5.04
CA SER A 160 9.12 22.61 -4.09
C SER A 160 9.93 21.31 -4.16
N VAL A 161 9.25 20.17 -4.30
CA VAL A 161 9.89 18.86 -4.50
C VAL A 161 10.62 18.84 -5.83
N THR A 162 9.98 19.26 -6.93
CA THR A 162 10.62 19.34 -8.25
C THR A 162 11.86 20.22 -8.23
N ARG A 163 11.80 21.41 -7.61
CA ARG A 163 12.97 22.29 -7.47
C ARG A 163 14.08 21.66 -6.64
N PHE A 164 13.73 20.99 -5.54
CA PHE A 164 14.71 20.28 -4.73
C PHE A 164 15.39 19.16 -5.52
N MET A 165 14.63 18.40 -6.31
CA MET A 165 15.16 17.33 -7.15
C MET A 165 16.21 17.81 -8.14
N GLU A 166 16.04 18.99 -8.73
CA GLU A 166 17.05 19.58 -9.63
C GLU A 166 18.39 19.80 -8.92
N THR A 167 18.38 20.12 -7.61
CA THR A 167 19.62 20.31 -6.83
C THR A 167 20.37 19.02 -6.53
N VAL A 168 19.70 17.87 -6.63
CA VAL A 168 20.26 16.54 -6.32
C VAL A 168 20.24 15.58 -7.50
N LYS A 169 19.97 16.08 -8.73
CA LYS A 169 19.70 15.27 -9.94
C LYS A 169 20.77 14.25 -10.31
N ASP A 170 22.02 14.50 -9.91
CA ASP A 170 23.16 13.60 -10.17
C ASP A 170 23.15 12.39 -9.23
N ARG A 171 22.57 12.55 -8.03
CA ARG A 171 22.48 11.53 -7.00
C ARG A 171 21.08 10.97 -6.79
N PHE A 172 20.03 11.64 -7.29
CA PHE A 172 18.65 11.25 -7.08
C PHE A 172 17.79 11.49 -8.32
N GLN A 173 16.96 10.52 -8.69
CA GLN A 173 15.93 10.67 -9.73
C GLN A 173 14.62 10.03 -9.25
N ILE A 174 13.49 10.69 -9.54
CA ILE A 174 12.16 10.14 -9.26
C ILE A 174 11.52 9.65 -10.55
N PHE A 175 10.76 8.58 -10.44
CA PHE A 175 9.91 8.07 -11.50
C PHE A 175 8.53 7.79 -10.91
N PHE A 176 7.51 7.78 -11.76
CA PHE A 176 6.12 7.67 -11.34
C PHE A 176 5.49 6.40 -11.88
N LEU A 177 4.81 5.67 -11.01
CA LEU A 177 3.94 4.58 -11.41
C LEU A 177 2.76 5.08 -12.25
N PRO A 178 2.20 4.21 -13.10
CA PRO A 178 0.95 4.52 -13.78
C PRO A 178 -0.15 4.83 -12.75
N PRO A 179 -1.05 5.79 -13.04
CA PRO A 179 -2.12 6.14 -12.14
C PRO A 179 -2.96 4.93 -11.72
N TYR A 180 -3.42 4.91 -10.46
CA TYR A 180 -4.31 3.90 -9.92
C TYR A 180 -3.81 2.45 -10.06
N SER A 181 -2.50 2.25 -9.96
CA SER A 181 -1.87 0.92 -10.06
C SER A 181 -1.04 0.58 -8.81
N PRO A 182 -1.63 0.58 -7.61
CA PRO A 182 -0.93 0.28 -6.36
C PRO A 182 -0.34 -1.14 -6.34
N GLU A 183 -0.96 -2.10 -7.02
CA GLU A 183 -0.50 -3.50 -7.09
C GLU A 183 0.88 -3.67 -7.71
N LEU A 184 1.32 -2.71 -8.54
CA LEU A 184 2.67 -2.68 -9.09
C LEU A 184 3.72 -2.23 -8.07
N ASN A 185 3.31 -1.68 -6.93
CA ASN A 185 4.22 -1.19 -5.91
C ASN A 185 4.53 -2.28 -4.87
N PRO A 186 5.78 -2.76 -4.76
CA PRO A 186 6.17 -3.72 -3.74
C PRO A 186 5.96 -3.22 -2.30
N ASP A 187 5.93 -1.89 -2.09
CA ASP A 187 5.73 -1.28 -0.77
C ASP A 187 4.32 -1.55 -0.20
N GLU A 188 3.33 -1.85 -1.05
CA GLU A 188 1.99 -2.32 -0.62
C GLU A 188 2.07 -3.62 0.20
N ARG A 189 3.06 -4.47 -0.08
CA ARG A 189 3.29 -5.69 0.70
C ARG A 189 3.85 -5.39 2.07
N VAL A 190 4.67 -4.35 2.22
CA VAL A 190 5.12 -3.84 3.52
C VAL A 190 3.92 -3.40 4.35
N TRP A 191 2.98 -2.68 3.74
CA TRP A 191 1.77 -2.23 4.42
C TRP A 191 0.87 -3.37 4.85
N ASN A 192 0.69 -4.37 3.99
CA ASN A 192 -0.06 -5.57 4.33
C ASN A 192 0.60 -6.35 5.47
N ASP A 193 1.92 -6.50 5.45
CA ASP A 193 2.68 -7.13 6.54
C ASP A 193 2.49 -6.34 7.85
N LEU A 194 2.67 -5.03 7.81
CA LEU A 194 2.53 -4.14 8.97
C LEU A 194 1.12 -4.19 9.56
N LYS A 195 0.08 -4.14 8.73
CA LYS A 195 -1.32 -4.22 9.18
C LYS A 195 -1.64 -5.57 9.81
N ASN A 196 -1.20 -6.66 9.20
CA ASN A 196 -1.52 -8.01 9.67
C ASN A 196 -0.70 -8.43 10.90
N ASN A 197 0.58 -8.06 10.97
CA ASN A 197 1.49 -8.55 12.00
C ASN A 197 1.75 -7.56 13.13
N ALA A 198 1.73 -6.25 12.88
CA ALA A 198 1.95 -5.24 13.92
C ALA A 198 0.64 -4.73 14.56
N VAL A 199 -0.40 -4.50 13.75
CA VAL A 199 -1.67 -3.90 14.22
C VAL A 199 -2.76 -4.97 14.46
N GLY A 200 -2.87 -5.97 13.58
CA GLY A 200 -3.94 -6.97 13.65
C GLY A 200 -3.86 -7.96 14.81
N ARG A 201 -2.66 -8.27 15.28
CA ARG A 201 -2.42 -9.26 16.34
C ARG A 201 -2.37 -8.67 17.75
N GLN A 202 -2.30 -7.35 17.90
CA GLN A 202 -2.10 -6.69 19.19
C GLN A 202 -3.31 -5.82 19.54
N SER A 203 -3.82 -5.96 20.77
CA SER A 203 -4.81 -5.02 21.31
C SER A 203 -4.12 -3.69 21.61
N VAL A 204 -4.03 -2.80 20.62
CA VAL A 204 -3.40 -1.50 20.78
C VAL A 204 -4.34 -0.59 21.58
N LYS A 205 -3.99 -0.29 22.83
CA LYS A 205 -4.84 0.48 23.76
C LYS A 205 -4.46 1.95 23.84
N SER A 206 -3.30 2.36 23.31
CA SER A 206 -2.85 3.76 23.35
C SER A 206 -2.06 4.21 22.09
N PRO A 207 -1.96 5.53 21.84
CA PRO A 207 -1.12 6.10 20.78
C PRO A 207 0.36 5.74 20.88
N GLN A 208 0.91 5.72 22.10
CA GLN A 208 2.30 5.35 22.30
C GLN A 208 2.53 3.87 21.97
N GLN A 209 1.59 3.00 22.35
CA GLN A 209 1.66 1.57 22.03
C GLN A 209 1.58 1.33 20.53
N LEU A 210 0.67 2.00 19.81
CA LEU A 210 0.59 1.91 18.35
C LEU A 210 1.93 2.28 17.71
N ARG A 211 2.47 3.43 18.10
CA ARG A 211 3.72 3.94 17.56
C ARG A 211 4.89 3.00 17.85
N ALA A 212 4.97 2.46 19.06
CA ALA A 212 6.02 1.53 19.45
C ALA A 212 5.93 0.21 18.67
N ALA A 213 4.74 -0.38 18.55
CA ALA A 213 4.52 -1.61 17.79
C ALA A 213 4.88 -1.45 16.31
N VAL A 214 4.40 -0.36 15.69
CA VAL A 214 4.70 -0.04 14.29
C VAL A 214 6.19 0.18 14.07
N ILE A 215 6.85 1.00 14.90
CA ILE A 215 8.30 1.24 14.77
C ILE A 215 9.10 -0.05 14.98
N SER A 216 8.71 -0.87 15.95
CA SER A 216 9.37 -2.15 16.22
C SER A 216 9.29 -3.08 15.01
N HIS A 217 8.09 -3.22 14.42
CA HIS A 217 7.88 -4.06 13.24
C HIS A 217 8.61 -3.53 12.00
N LEU A 218 8.59 -2.22 11.77
CA LEU A 218 9.33 -1.61 10.67
C LEU A 218 10.85 -1.80 10.82
N ARG A 219 11.38 -1.72 12.05
CA ARG A 219 12.79 -2.03 12.34
C ARG A 219 13.10 -3.50 12.15
N PHE A 220 12.16 -4.38 12.47
CA PHE A 220 12.30 -5.81 12.19
C PHE A 220 12.40 -6.05 10.67
N ILE A 221 11.48 -5.50 9.86
CA ILE A 221 11.54 -5.58 8.39
C ILE A 221 12.88 -5.01 7.88
N GLN A 222 13.32 -3.87 8.41
CA GLN A 222 14.60 -3.26 8.03
C GLN A 222 15.82 -4.15 8.29
N LYS A 223 15.74 -5.04 9.28
CA LYS A 223 16.79 -5.99 9.65
C LYS A 223 16.63 -7.36 8.99
N THR A 224 15.64 -7.56 8.12
CA THR A 224 15.37 -8.84 7.47
C THR A 224 15.36 -8.69 5.94
N PRO A 225 16.55 -8.62 5.28
CA PRO A 225 16.65 -8.40 3.84
C PRO A 225 15.92 -9.44 3.00
N ASP A 226 15.91 -10.71 3.41
CA ASP A 226 15.23 -11.79 2.67
C ASP A 226 13.71 -11.59 2.65
N ARG A 227 13.16 -11.03 3.73
CA ARG A 227 11.74 -10.66 3.78
C ARG A 227 11.45 -9.50 2.85
N VAL A 228 12.34 -8.51 2.78
CA VAL A 228 12.20 -7.40 1.83
C VAL A 228 12.25 -7.91 0.38
N ARG A 229 13.16 -8.84 0.06
CA ARG A 229 13.22 -9.50 -1.25
C ARG A 229 11.94 -10.26 -1.57
N SER A 230 11.34 -10.93 -0.57
CA SER A 230 10.10 -11.69 -0.77
C SER A 230 8.90 -10.84 -1.25
N TYR A 231 8.90 -9.53 -0.98
CA TYR A 231 7.86 -8.62 -1.46
C TYR A 231 7.83 -8.49 -3.00
N TYR A 232 8.94 -8.83 -3.66
CA TYR A 232 9.07 -8.83 -5.11
C TYR A 232 8.69 -10.16 -5.76
N ASN A 233 8.36 -11.21 -4.99
CA ASN A 233 8.09 -12.54 -5.56
C ASN A 233 6.66 -12.75 -6.08
N ASN A 234 5.77 -11.77 -5.95
CA ASN A 234 4.39 -11.87 -6.43
C ASN A 234 4.30 -11.60 -7.94
N GLU A 235 3.29 -12.15 -8.61
CA GLU A 235 3.12 -11.98 -10.07
C GLU A 235 3.14 -10.52 -10.52
N GLU A 236 2.50 -9.63 -9.75
CA GLU A 236 2.37 -8.20 -10.05
C GLU A 236 3.66 -7.40 -9.79
N THR A 237 4.57 -7.89 -8.93
CA THR A 237 5.80 -7.19 -8.53
C THR A 237 7.09 -7.86 -8.98
N LYS A 238 7.00 -9.08 -9.55
CA LYS A 238 8.13 -9.87 -10.05
C LYS A 238 8.91 -9.19 -11.16
N TYR A 239 8.26 -8.32 -11.93
CA TYR A 239 8.94 -7.50 -12.93
C TYR A 239 10.06 -6.62 -12.32
N ALA A 240 9.91 -6.26 -11.05
CA ALA A 240 10.79 -5.34 -10.34
C ALA A 240 11.92 -6.02 -9.55
N ALA A 241 11.97 -7.36 -9.54
CA ALA A 241 13.02 -8.15 -8.90
C ALA A 241 14.39 -8.02 -9.61
#